data_AF-A0A5J6UFY8-F1
#
_entry.id   AF-A0A5J6UFY8-F1
#
_cell.length_a   1.000
_cell.length_b   1.000
_cell.length_c   1.000
_cell.angle_alpha   90.00
_cell.angle_beta   90.00
_cell.angle_gamma   90.00
#
_symmetry.space_group_name_H-M   'P 1'
#
loop_
_entity.id
_entity.type
_entity.pdbx_description
1 polymer ?
#
loop_
_entity_poly.entity_id
_entity_poly.type
_entity_poly.pdbx_seq_one_letter_code
_entity_poly.pdbx_strand_id
1 'polypeptide(L)'
;MTAQMRTGPAARDPNFRGIDPPALDRLITQMRDAQTAIRGWLNGHRPPPGVSAAGYRQADEVAQWVGSQLGMLSRRYNYAITHPDGGSMQAPPSPAPSPEAGRAPVEAGGAAPAPVAPPRRDPVAQAPRTPDPGRAKAPPAGGGLSSRGAGDIGSHPDRRAAEKAAEADARALRAAFEDGAAVPAAVWTRLKADADDPDYTARLYERLGPAGTARLLAAGEGDAARLRVIRESLGMASNEVRMDVAWLRAFLAEAERVGVRPVAVQVLTGVDWSARTQEAVGKLDLATSEQDPAAPRRDP
;
A
#
# COMPACT_ATOMS: atom_id res chain seq x y z
N MET A 1 23.52 -1.54 -23.13
CA MET A 1 23.24 -0.08 -23.25
C MET A 1 22.19 0.33 -22.22
N THR A 2 22.51 0.40 -20.93
CA THR A 2 21.51 0.57 -19.85
C THR A 2 21.93 1.54 -18.73
N ALA A 3 22.78 2.54 -19.04
CA ALA A 3 23.25 3.51 -18.03
C ALA A 3 22.68 4.93 -18.18
N GLN A 4 21.79 5.20 -19.15
CA GLN A 4 21.41 6.58 -19.51
C GLN A 4 20.10 7.12 -18.93
N MET A 5 19.41 6.40 -18.02
CA MET A 5 18.15 6.90 -17.42
C MET A 5 18.31 7.54 -16.02
N ARG A 6 19.54 7.72 -15.51
CA ARG A 6 19.79 8.29 -14.16
C ARG A 6 20.54 9.64 -14.17
N THR A 7 20.21 10.55 -15.09
CA THR A 7 20.78 11.91 -15.11
C THR A 7 19.78 13.02 -14.82
N GLY A 8 18.58 12.69 -14.31
CA GLY A 8 17.60 13.66 -13.82
C GLY A 8 17.89 14.12 -12.39
N PRO A 9 17.26 15.22 -11.91
CA PRO A 9 17.37 15.71 -10.51
C PRO A 9 17.10 14.61 -9.47
N ALA A 10 16.19 13.70 -9.81
CA ALA A 10 15.84 12.47 -9.10
C ALA A 10 17.01 11.50 -8.83
N ALA A 11 18.10 11.55 -9.60
CA ALA A 11 19.21 10.61 -9.46
C ALA A 11 20.17 10.93 -8.31
N ARG A 12 20.03 12.12 -7.69
CA ARG A 12 20.92 12.62 -6.63
C ARG A 12 20.42 12.33 -5.21
N ASP A 13 19.15 11.97 -5.05
CA ASP A 13 18.58 11.63 -3.76
C ASP A 13 18.43 10.10 -3.65
N PRO A 14 19.21 9.43 -2.78
CA PRO A 14 19.09 7.99 -2.56
C PRO A 14 17.72 7.58 -1.99
N ASN A 15 16.95 8.54 -1.46
CA ASN A 15 15.60 8.35 -0.96
C ASN A 15 14.54 8.66 -2.02
N PHE A 16 14.88 9.13 -3.23
CA PHE A 16 13.88 9.42 -4.26
C PHE A 16 13.25 8.11 -4.75
N ARG A 17 11.99 7.86 -4.36
CA ARG A 17 11.24 6.65 -4.74
C ARG A 17 10.51 6.80 -6.06
N GLY A 18 10.34 8.05 -6.54
CA GLY A 18 9.73 8.34 -7.84
C GLY A 18 8.23 8.02 -7.92
N ILE A 19 7.55 7.96 -6.78
CA ILE A 19 6.11 7.74 -6.69
C ILE A 19 5.48 8.99 -6.05
N ASP A 20 4.74 9.77 -6.84
CA ASP A 20 3.90 10.88 -6.36
C ASP A 20 2.57 10.29 -5.83
N PRO A 21 2.32 10.30 -4.50
CA PRO A 21 1.12 9.67 -3.95
C PRO A 21 -0.18 10.31 -4.46
N PRO A 22 -0.33 11.66 -4.50
CA PRO A 22 -1.49 12.29 -5.16
C PRO A 22 -1.70 11.92 -6.63
N ALA A 23 -0.65 11.73 -7.43
CA ALA A 23 -0.79 11.27 -8.80
C ALA A 23 -1.24 9.80 -8.87
N LEU A 24 -0.68 8.94 -8.00
CA LEU A 24 -1.02 7.53 -7.95
C LEU A 24 -2.46 7.29 -7.44
N ASP A 25 -2.93 8.06 -6.46
CA ASP A 25 -4.31 8.02 -5.99
C ASP A 25 -5.32 8.38 -7.10
N ARG A 26 -5.01 9.44 -7.87
CA ARG A 26 -5.81 9.82 -9.05
C ARG A 26 -5.86 8.69 -10.08
N LEU A 27 -4.73 8.05 -10.38
CA LEU A 27 -4.67 6.92 -11.31
C LEU A 27 -5.51 5.73 -10.80
N ILE A 28 -5.37 5.37 -9.52
CA ILE A 28 -6.14 4.29 -8.89
C ILE A 28 -7.64 4.57 -9.01
N THR A 29 -8.06 5.81 -8.73
CA THR A 29 -9.46 6.24 -8.85
C THR A 29 -9.96 6.10 -10.29
N GLN A 30 -9.23 6.65 -11.26
CA GLN A 30 -9.59 6.54 -12.69
C GLN A 30 -9.69 5.09 -13.16
N MET A 31 -8.80 4.20 -12.71
CA MET A 31 -8.84 2.78 -13.05
C MET A 31 -10.05 2.06 -12.42
N ARG A 32 -10.42 2.39 -11.18
CA ARG A 32 -11.64 1.86 -10.54
C ARG A 32 -12.90 2.32 -11.26
N ASP A 33 -12.96 3.59 -11.63
CA ASP A 33 -14.10 4.16 -12.36
C ASP A 33 -14.25 3.52 -13.75
N ALA A 34 -13.14 3.37 -14.48
CA ALA A 34 -13.13 2.69 -15.78
C ALA A 34 -13.58 1.23 -15.67
N GLN A 35 -13.09 0.47 -14.68
CA GLN A 35 -13.53 -0.91 -14.45
C GLN A 35 -15.04 -0.99 -14.16
N THR A 36 -15.54 -0.08 -13.32
CA THR A 36 -16.96 0.00 -12.96
C THR A 36 -17.81 0.33 -14.19
N ALA A 37 -17.39 1.30 -15.00
CA ALA A 37 -18.07 1.68 -16.23
C ALA A 37 -18.13 0.53 -17.24
N ILE A 38 -17.01 -0.17 -17.46
CA ILE A 38 -16.97 -1.32 -18.38
C ILE A 38 -17.91 -2.43 -17.90
N ARG A 39 -17.85 -2.80 -16.62
CA ARG A 39 -18.72 -3.84 -16.05
C ARG A 39 -20.19 -3.44 -16.09
N GLY A 40 -20.50 -2.19 -15.78
CA GLY A 40 -21.86 -1.64 -15.89
C GLY A 40 -22.39 -1.75 -17.32
N TRP A 41 -21.57 -1.36 -18.30
CA TRP A 41 -21.94 -1.47 -19.71
C TRP A 41 -22.16 -2.92 -20.15
N LEU A 42 -21.24 -3.84 -19.79
CA LEU A 42 -21.34 -5.28 -20.12
C LEU A 42 -22.57 -5.95 -19.50
N ASN A 43 -22.98 -5.52 -18.31
CA ASN A 43 -24.18 -6.04 -17.66
C ASN A 43 -25.47 -5.51 -18.30
N GLY A 44 -25.47 -4.25 -18.76
CA GLY A 44 -26.63 -3.62 -19.42
C GLY A 44 -26.78 -3.97 -20.90
N HIS A 45 -25.71 -4.41 -21.57
CA HIS A 45 -25.71 -4.66 -23.01
C HIS A 45 -25.22 -6.09 -23.27
N ARG A 46 -26.13 -7.02 -23.57
CA ARG A 46 -25.75 -8.35 -24.06
C ARG A 46 -25.67 -8.35 -25.58
N PRO A 47 -24.74 -9.12 -26.19
CA PRO A 47 -24.71 -9.25 -27.64
C PRO A 47 -26.05 -9.78 -28.15
N PRO A 48 -26.68 -9.12 -29.14
CA PRO A 48 -27.89 -9.63 -29.76
C PRO A 48 -27.66 -11.02 -30.37
N PRO A 49 -28.71 -11.85 -30.50
CA PRO A 49 -28.61 -13.14 -31.20
C PRO A 49 -28.02 -12.97 -32.60
N GLY A 50 -27.04 -13.81 -32.95
CA GLY A 50 -26.37 -13.77 -34.26
C GLY A 50 -25.25 -12.73 -34.39
N VAL A 51 -25.02 -11.88 -33.37
CA VAL A 51 -23.90 -10.92 -33.35
C VAL A 51 -22.70 -11.54 -32.61
N SER A 52 -21.49 -11.27 -33.10
CA SER A 52 -20.26 -11.74 -32.46
C SER A 52 -20.08 -11.16 -31.06
N ALA A 53 -19.83 -12.03 -30.09
CA ALA A 53 -19.50 -11.66 -28.71
C ALA A 53 -18.02 -11.28 -28.51
N ALA A 54 -17.21 -11.19 -29.57
CA ALA A 54 -15.77 -10.96 -29.46
C ALA A 54 -15.42 -9.65 -28.74
N GLY A 55 -16.08 -8.53 -29.09
CA GLY A 55 -15.84 -7.24 -28.44
C GLY A 55 -16.22 -7.24 -26.96
N TYR A 56 -17.29 -7.96 -26.58
CA TYR A 56 -17.70 -8.13 -25.18
C TYR A 56 -16.64 -8.88 -24.36
N ARG A 57 -16.05 -9.93 -24.93
CA ARG A 57 -14.96 -10.66 -24.28
C ARG A 57 -13.71 -9.81 -24.10
N GLN A 58 -13.32 -9.04 -25.12
CA GLN A 58 -12.18 -8.12 -25.02
C GLN A 58 -12.39 -7.05 -23.94
N ALA A 59 -13.59 -6.47 -23.86
CA ALA A 59 -13.92 -5.51 -22.81
C ALA A 59 -13.87 -6.16 -21.41
N ASP A 60 -14.34 -7.41 -21.26
CA ASP A 60 -14.22 -8.15 -20.00
C ASP A 60 -12.76 -8.43 -19.63
N GLU A 61 -11.93 -8.85 -20.60
CA GLU A 61 -10.49 -9.05 -20.41
C GLU A 61 -9.78 -7.75 -19.96
N VAL A 62 -10.14 -6.59 -20.52
CA VAL A 62 -9.62 -5.29 -20.06
C VAL A 62 -10.07 -5.00 -18.63
N ALA A 63 -11.34 -5.23 -18.29
CA ALA A 63 -11.84 -5.02 -16.93
C ALA A 63 -11.15 -5.95 -15.91
N GLN A 64 -10.85 -7.18 -16.29
CA GLN A 64 -10.07 -8.13 -15.49
C GLN A 64 -8.62 -7.68 -15.34
N TRP A 65 -7.98 -7.25 -16.44
CA TRP A 65 -6.61 -6.74 -16.41
C TRP A 65 -6.49 -5.52 -15.50
N VAL A 66 -7.37 -4.51 -15.64
CA VAL A 66 -7.42 -3.34 -14.75
C VAL A 66 -7.57 -3.78 -13.29
N GLY A 67 -8.48 -4.72 -13.03
CA GLY A 67 -8.68 -5.29 -11.69
C GLY A 67 -7.43 -5.92 -11.09
N SER A 68 -6.63 -6.62 -11.91
CA SER A 68 -5.38 -7.23 -11.44
C SER A 68 -4.29 -6.19 -11.12
N GLN A 69 -4.27 -5.06 -11.82
CA GLN A 69 -3.29 -3.98 -11.55
C GLN A 69 -3.64 -3.16 -10.31
N LEU A 70 -4.92 -2.98 -10.01
CA LEU A 70 -5.38 -2.15 -8.88
C LEU A 70 -4.80 -2.57 -7.53
N GLY A 71 -4.60 -3.88 -7.29
CA GLY A 71 -4.01 -4.38 -6.05
C GLY A 71 -2.56 -3.91 -5.87
N MET A 72 -1.74 -4.05 -6.91
CA MET A 72 -0.34 -3.62 -6.90
C MET A 72 -0.22 -2.09 -6.81
N LEU A 73 -1.05 -1.34 -7.53
CA LEU A 73 -1.05 0.13 -7.47
C LEU A 73 -1.47 0.65 -6.09
N SER A 74 -2.51 0.06 -5.48
CA SER A 74 -2.94 0.43 -4.13
C SER A 74 -1.84 0.17 -3.11
N ARG A 75 -1.11 -0.94 -3.27
CA ARG A 75 0.04 -1.27 -2.39
C ARG A 75 1.20 -0.30 -2.57
N ARG A 76 1.49 0.13 -3.81
CA ARG A 76 2.47 1.20 -4.09
C ARG A 76 2.08 2.52 -3.46
N TYR A 77 0.79 2.86 -3.51
CA TYR A 77 0.28 4.05 -2.86
C TYR A 77 0.47 3.97 -1.35
N ASN A 78 0.03 2.87 -0.72
CA ASN A 78 0.21 2.64 0.72
C ASN A 78 1.68 2.71 1.13
N TYR A 79 2.56 2.06 0.37
CA TYR A 79 4.00 2.12 0.64
C TYR A 79 4.56 3.54 0.55
N ALA A 80 4.15 4.32 -0.47
CA ALA A 80 4.65 5.68 -0.66
C ALA A 80 4.18 6.65 0.45
N ILE A 81 2.97 6.47 0.98
CA ILE A 81 2.49 7.32 2.09
C ILE A 81 3.12 6.94 3.43
N THR A 82 3.52 5.67 3.63
CA THR A 82 4.20 5.23 4.86
C THR A 82 5.71 5.44 4.84
N HIS A 83 6.28 5.74 3.66
CA HIS A 83 7.68 6.06 3.46
C HIS A 83 7.83 7.39 2.72
N PRO A 84 7.46 8.53 3.32
CA PRO A 84 7.56 9.81 2.66
C PRO A 84 9.03 10.11 2.29
N ASP A 85 9.29 10.39 1.02
CA ASP A 85 10.59 10.87 0.55
C ASP A 85 10.90 12.16 1.35
N GLY A 86 12.06 12.21 2.02
CA GLY A 86 12.47 13.36 2.85
C GLY A 86 12.63 14.69 2.09
N GLY A 87 12.37 14.71 0.79
CA GLY A 87 12.37 15.89 -0.08
C GLY A 87 10.97 16.17 -0.61
N SER A 88 10.32 17.22 -0.10
CA SER A 88 9.09 17.77 -0.68
C SER A 88 9.42 18.42 -2.04
N MET A 89 9.26 17.69 -3.15
CA MET A 89 9.16 18.37 -4.44
C MET A 89 7.76 18.94 -4.57
N GLN A 90 7.69 20.27 -4.60
CA GLN A 90 6.49 21.01 -4.95
C GLN A 90 6.06 20.57 -6.35
N ALA A 91 4.83 20.04 -6.48
CA ALA A 91 4.30 19.63 -7.77
C ALA A 91 4.37 20.81 -8.76
N PRO A 92 4.79 20.59 -10.02
CA PRO A 92 4.74 21.64 -11.02
C PRO A 92 3.28 22.14 -11.15
N PRO A 93 3.07 23.46 -11.33
CA PRO A 93 1.73 24.01 -11.41
C PRO A 93 0.95 23.33 -12.53
N SER A 94 -0.34 23.06 -12.29
CA SER A 94 -1.25 22.53 -13.30
C SER A 94 -1.16 23.38 -14.57
N PRO A 95 -1.09 22.77 -15.77
CA PRO A 95 -1.14 23.53 -17.02
C PRO A 95 -2.44 24.34 -17.06
N ALA A 96 -2.32 25.61 -17.43
CA ALA A 96 -3.46 26.52 -17.51
C ALA A 96 -4.53 25.96 -18.46
N PRO A 97 -5.83 26.14 -18.16
CA PRO A 97 -6.88 25.77 -19.09
C PRO A 97 -6.67 26.49 -20.44
N SER A 98 -6.74 25.73 -21.53
CA SER A 98 -6.63 26.27 -22.88
C SER A 98 -7.67 27.39 -23.09
N PRO A 99 -7.31 28.51 -23.74
CA PRO A 99 -8.27 29.58 -24.02
C PRO A 99 -9.39 29.04 -24.92
N GLU A 100 -10.61 29.23 -24.44
CA GLU A 100 -11.86 28.95 -25.13
C GLU A 100 -11.90 29.78 -26.43
N ALA A 101 -11.76 29.11 -27.58
CA ALA A 101 -11.84 29.76 -28.88
C ALA A 101 -13.25 30.35 -29.05
N GLY A 102 -13.27 31.67 -29.31
CA GLY A 102 -14.46 32.51 -29.29
C GLY A 102 -15.62 32.00 -30.14
N ARG A 103 -16.80 31.99 -29.53
CA ARG A 103 -18.09 32.00 -30.22
C ARG A 103 -18.24 33.33 -30.97
N ALA A 104 -18.15 33.28 -32.29
CA ALA A 104 -18.68 34.34 -33.16
C ALA A 104 -20.19 34.17 -33.36
N PRO A 105 -20.96 35.26 -33.50
CA PRO A 105 -22.41 35.20 -33.68
C PRO A 105 -22.76 34.80 -35.12
N VAL A 106 -23.73 33.90 -35.28
CA VAL A 106 -24.21 33.46 -36.59
C VAL A 106 -25.34 34.39 -37.03
N GLU A 107 -25.06 35.22 -38.02
CA GLU A 107 -26.05 35.99 -38.78
C GLU A 107 -26.80 35.08 -39.76
N ALA A 108 -28.11 35.28 -39.87
CA ALA A 108 -29.00 34.51 -40.72
C ALA A 108 -28.88 34.92 -42.20
N GLY A 109 -28.73 33.95 -43.10
CA GLY A 109 -28.77 34.17 -44.54
C GLY A 109 -28.88 32.85 -45.30
N GLY A 110 -30.06 32.57 -45.85
CA GLY A 110 -30.33 31.36 -46.61
C GLY A 110 -29.65 31.33 -47.97
N ALA A 111 -29.08 30.18 -48.32
CA ALA A 111 -28.77 29.78 -49.69
C ALA A 111 -28.70 28.24 -49.77
N ALA A 112 -29.23 27.70 -50.87
CA ALA A 112 -29.46 26.28 -51.11
C ALA A 112 -28.17 25.41 -51.13
N PRO A 113 -28.26 24.10 -50.82
CA PRO A 113 -27.08 23.23 -50.81
C PRO A 113 -26.67 22.77 -52.21
N ALA A 114 -25.40 22.97 -52.56
CA ALA A 114 -24.73 22.32 -53.68
C ALA A 114 -24.30 20.88 -53.29
N PRO A 115 -24.19 19.93 -54.25
CA PRO A 115 -23.84 18.54 -53.96
C PRO A 115 -22.37 18.39 -53.52
N VAL A 116 -22.18 17.73 -52.39
CA VAL A 116 -20.87 17.42 -51.80
C VAL A 116 -20.21 16.27 -52.58
N ALA A 117 -19.02 16.52 -53.12
CA ALA A 117 -18.17 15.50 -53.73
C ALA A 117 -17.64 14.53 -52.67
N PRO A 118 -17.49 13.22 -52.97
CA PRO A 118 -16.98 12.24 -52.01
C PRO A 118 -15.50 12.49 -51.68
N PRO A 119 -15.06 12.20 -50.44
CA PRO A 119 -13.67 12.40 -50.03
C PRO A 119 -12.72 11.47 -50.78
N ARG A 120 -11.58 12.02 -51.20
CA ARG A 120 -10.45 11.28 -51.76
C ARG A 120 -9.86 10.37 -50.67
N ARG A 121 -9.66 9.09 -51.02
CA ARG A 121 -8.93 8.12 -50.20
C ARG A 121 -7.44 8.46 -50.23
N ASP A 122 -6.90 8.88 -49.09
CA ASP A 122 -5.46 8.86 -48.85
C ASP A 122 -4.96 7.41 -48.68
N PRO A 123 -3.71 7.11 -49.08
CA PRO A 123 -3.15 5.76 -48.99
C PRO A 123 -2.97 5.32 -47.55
N VAL A 124 -3.45 4.10 -47.29
CA VAL A 124 -3.45 3.38 -46.01
C VAL A 124 -2.02 3.30 -45.44
N ALA A 125 -1.82 3.92 -44.28
CA ALA A 125 -0.64 3.68 -43.45
C ALA A 125 -0.59 2.20 -43.05
N GLN A 126 0.53 1.54 -43.37
CA GLN A 126 0.76 0.14 -43.04
C GLN A 126 0.60 -0.11 -41.54
N ALA A 127 -0.23 -1.11 -41.21
CA ALA A 127 -0.42 -1.60 -39.85
C ALA A 127 0.91 -2.14 -39.26
N PRO A 128 1.15 -1.97 -37.94
CA PRO A 128 2.29 -2.59 -37.26
C PRO A 128 2.24 -4.11 -37.39
N ARG A 129 3.35 -4.71 -37.82
CA ARG A 129 3.51 -6.17 -37.91
C ARG A 129 3.44 -6.79 -36.51
N THR A 130 2.58 -7.78 -36.36
CA THR A 130 2.48 -8.64 -35.18
C THR A 130 3.80 -9.40 -34.95
N PRO A 131 4.31 -9.48 -33.71
CA PRO A 131 5.43 -10.35 -33.38
C PRO A 131 4.98 -11.82 -33.34
N ASP A 132 5.89 -12.66 -33.81
CA ASP A 132 5.83 -14.12 -33.99
C ASP A 132 5.51 -14.89 -32.68
N PRO A 133 4.53 -15.81 -32.64
CA PRO A 133 4.20 -16.61 -31.46
C PRO A 133 5.10 -17.85 -31.41
N GLY A 134 6.39 -17.65 -31.20
CA GLY A 134 7.34 -18.75 -31.20
C GLY A 134 8.64 -18.41 -30.51
N ARG A 135 8.66 -18.57 -29.16
CA ARG A 135 9.80 -18.94 -28.30
C ARG A 135 9.70 -18.26 -26.93
N ALA A 136 8.80 -18.77 -26.09
CA ALA A 136 8.83 -18.50 -24.66
C ALA A 136 10.08 -19.19 -24.05
N LYS A 137 11.20 -18.47 -23.97
CA LYS A 137 12.30 -18.85 -23.07
C LYS A 137 11.89 -18.41 -21.66
N ALA A 138 11.84 -19.38 -20.75
CA ALA A 138 11.70 -19.12 -19.32
C ALA A 138 12.78 -18.11 -18.86
N PRO A 139 12.44 -17.12 -18.02
CA PRO A 139 13.43 -16.22 -17.46
C PRO A 139 14.36 -17.00 -16.49
N PRO A 140 15.67 -16.69 -16.47
CA PRO A 140 16.61 -17.34 -15.57
C PRO A 140 16.28 -16.99 -14.11
N ALA A 141 16.30 -18.01 -13.25
CA ALA A 141 16.27 -17.86 -11.80
C ALA A 141 17.58 -17.21 -11.34
N GLY A 142 17.58 -15.89 -11.22
CA GLY A 142 18.68 -15.10 -10.69
C GLY A 142 18.54 -14.91 -9.20
N GLY A 143 19.20 -15.76 -8.41
CA GLY A 143 19.52 -15.46 -7.02
C GLY A 143 20.48 -14.28 -6.96
N GLY A 144 20.06 -13.21 -6.31
CA GLY A 144 20.88 -12.02 -6.09
C GLY A 144 20.16 -11.14 -5.08
N LEU A 145 20.89 -10.69 -4.07
CA LEU A 145 20.42 -9.78 -3.02
C LEU A 145 19.78 -8.54 -3.66
N SER A 146 18.45 -8.51 -3.72
CA SER A 146 17.70 -7.40 -4.29
C SER A 146 17.86 -6.17 -3.41
N SER A 147 18.56 -5.18 -3.93
CA SER A 147 18.30 -3.78 -3.58
C SER A 147 16.82 -3.52 -3.87
N ARG A 148 16.01 -3.42 -2.81
CA ARG A 148 14.56 -3.20 -2.87
C ARG A 148 14.28 -1.87 -3.56
N GLY A 149 14.09 -1.90 -4.87
CA GLY A 149 13.59 -0.78 -5.65
C GLY A 149 12.10 -0.55 -5.37
N ALA A 150 11.57 0.60 -5.79
CA ALA A 150 10.17 1.04 -5.58
C ALA A 150 9.07 0.12 -6.16
N GLY A 151 9.41 -1.07 -6.64
CA GLY A 151 8.48 -2.11 -7.08
C GLY A 151 8.45 -3.37 -6.21
N ASP A 152 9.32 -3.50 -5.21
CA ASP A 152 9.46 -4.69 -4.36
C ASP A 152 8.92 -4.39 -2.95
N ILE A 153 7.60 -4.22 -2.87
CA ILE A 153 6.89 -3.93 -1.62
C ILE A 153 6.65 -5.27 -0.95
N GLY A 154 7.55 -5.71 -0.07
CA GLY A 154 7.41 -6.95 0.70
C GLY A 154 7.38 -8.26 -0.11
N SER A 155 7.26 -9.39 0.59
CA SER A 155 7.38 -10.74 0.00
C SER A 155 6.13 -11.24 -0.74
N HIS A 156 5.05 -10.45 -0.77
CA HIS A 156 3.74 -10.87 -1.28
C HIS A 156 3.44 -10.31 -2.68
N PRO A 157 2.70 -11.02 -3.54
CA PRO A 157 2.36 -10.52 -4.88
C PRO A 157 1.28 -9.42 -4.87
N ASP A 158 0.37 -9.45 -3.89
CA ASP A 158 -0.73 -8.51 -3.75
C ASP A 158 -1.15 -8.34 -2.28
N ARG A 159 -2.02 -7.34 -2.03
CA ARG A 159 -2.57 -7.04 -0.71
C ARG A 159 -3.28 -8.23 -0.07
N ARG A 160 -4.05 -9.00 -0.86
CA ARG A 160 -4.84 -10.13 -0.34
C ARG A 160 -3.92 -11.26 0.15
N ALA A 161 -2.81 -11.49 -0.54
CA ALA A 161 -1.79 -12.44 -0.13
C ALA A 161 -1.11 -12.00 1.18
N ALA A 162 -0.73 -10.72 1.28
CA ALA A 162 -0.15 -10.14 2.51
C ALA A 162 -1.12 -10.25 3.70
N GLU A 163 -2.38 -9.85 3.53
CA GLU A 163 -3.42 -9.95 4.56
C GLU A 163 -3.65 -11.40 4.99
N LYS A 164 -3.69 -12.35 4.04
CA LYS A 164 -3.85 -13.78 4.34
C LYS A 164 -2.67 -14.34 5.14
N ALA A 165 -1.45 -13.94 4.80
CA ALA A 165 -0.26 -14.33 5.55
C ALA A 165 -0.29 -13.77 6.98
N ALA A 166 -0.65 -12.49 7.13
CA ALA A 166 -0.81 -11.84 8.42
C ALA A 166 -1.88 -12.49 9.30
N GLU A 167 -3.02 -12.90 8.73
CA GLU A 167 -4.06 -13.64 9.45
C GLU A 167 -3.61 -15.01 9.93
N ALA A 168 -2.82 -15.72 9.11
CA ALA A 168 -2.26 -17.01 9.49
C ALA A 168 -1.26 -16.85 10.66
N ASP A 169 -0.42 -15.81 10.61
CA ASP A 169 0.54 -15.51 11.67
C ASP A 169 -0.15 -15.04 12.95
N ALA A 170 -1.16 -14.18 12.85
CA ALA A 170 -1.96 -13.77 14.00
C ALA A 170 -2.64 -14.97 14.69
N ARG A 171 -3.14 -15.94 13.90
CA ARG A 171 -3.72 -17.17 14.44
C ARG A 171 -2.68 -18.04 15.13
N ALA A 172 -1.51 -18.22 14.52
CA ALA A 172 -0.41 -18.98 15.10
C ALA A 172 0.08 -18.35 16.42
N LEU A 173 0.17 -17.02 16.47
CA LEU A 173 0.52 -16.27 17.69
C LEU A 173 -0.52 -16.48 18.79
N ARG A 174 -1.82 -16.33 18.48
CA ARG A 174 -2.88 -16.55 19.46
C ARG A 174 -2.85 -17.97 20.02
N ALA A 175 -2.72 -18.98 19.17
CA ALA A 175 -2.60 -20.37 19.60
C ALA A 175 -1.38 -20.56 20.54
N ALA A 176 -0.21 -20.04 20.15
CA ALA A 176 0.98 -20.10 21.00
C ALA A 176 0.75 -19.41 22.36
N PHE A 177 0.06 -18.28 22.39
CA PHE A 177 -0.23 -17.55 23.62
C PHE A 177 -1.30 -18.23 24.50
N GLU A 178 -2.27 -18.92 23.91
CA GLU A 178 -3.28 -19.71 24.63
C GLU A 178 -2.63 -20.94 25.27
N ASP A 179 -1.71 -21.59 24.55
CA ASP A 179 -0.99 -22.78 25.01
C ASP A 179 0.20 -22.46 25.94
N GLY A 180 0.52 -21.17 26.15
CA GLY A 180 1.74 -20.75 26.87
C GLY A 180 3.04 -21.17 26.17
N ALA A 181 2.97 -21.47 24.87
CA ALA A 181 4.08 -21.91 24.05
C ALA A 181 4.91 -20.74 23.51
N ALA A 182 6.15 -21.03 23.12
CA ALA A 182 6.99 -20.06 22.44
C ALA A 182 6.42 -19.70 21.06
N VAL A 183 6.59 -18.44 20.66
CA VAL A 183 6.20 -17.98 19.31
C VAL A 183 6.97 -18.78 18.25
N PRO A 184 6.29 -19.38 17.25
CA PRO A 184 6.95 -20.16 16.22
C PRO A 184 8.02 -19.37 15.46
N ALA A 185 9.20 -19.97 15.26
CA ALA A 185 10.31 -19.30 14.55
C ALA A 185 9.93 -18.80 13.15
N ALA A 186 9.04 -19.51 12.45
CA ALA A 186 8.54 -19.11 11.15
C ALA A 186 7.78 -17.76 11.17
N VAL A 187 7.09 -17.46 12.27
CA VAL A 187 6.40 -16.17 12.45
C VAL A 187 7.42 -15.05 12.62
N TRP A 188 8.47 -15.24 13.42
CA TRP A 188 9.54 -14.25 13.54
C TRP A 188 10.26 -13.99 12.22
N THR A 189 10.54 -15.03 11.45
CA THR A 189 11.16 -14.89 10.12
C THR A 189 10.28 -14.07 9.17
N ARG A 190 8.97 -14.34 9.13
CA ARG A 190 8.03 -13.58 8.30
C ARG A 190 7.85 -12.15 8.77
N LEU A 191 7.62 -11.94 10.07
CA LEU A 191 7.48 -10.61 10.64
C LEU A 191 8.71 -9.74 10.34
N LYS A 192 9.93 -10.32 10.40
CA LYS A 192 11.16 -9.62 10.01
C LYS A 192 11.22 -9.32 8.51
N ALA A 193 10.81 -10.26 7.66
CA ALA A 193 10.86 -10.09 6.21
C ALA A 193 9.87 -9.03 5.71
N ASP A 194 8.71 -8.95 6.37
CA ASP A 194 7.54 -8.15 5.97
C ASP A 194 7.25 -7.00 6.96
N ALA A 195 8.21 -6.59 7.79
CA ALA A 195 8.05 -5.49 8.76
C ALA A 195 7.76 -4.12 8.08
N ASP A 196 8.19 -3.96 6.83
CA ASP A 196 7.99 -2.77 6.01
C ASP A 196 6.79 -2.87 5.06
N ASP A 197 5.99 -3.95 5.14
CA ASP A 197 4.78 -4.13 4.35
C ASP A 197 3.55 -3.61 5.10
N PRO A 198 2.92 -2.50 4.65
CA PRO A 198 1.78 -1.90 5.33
C PRO A 198 0.57 -2.83 5.37
N ASP A 199 0.33 -3.63 4.33
CA ASP A 199 -0.85 -4.50 4.26
C ASP A 199 -0.71 -5.70 5.22
N TYR A 200 0.49 -6.29 5.29
CA TYR A 200 0.79 -7.38 6.24
C TYR A 200 0.73 -6.89 7.68
N THR A 201 1.49 -5.84 8.01
CA THR A 201 1.59 -5.36 9.39
C THR A 201 0.26 -4.83 9.92
N ALA A 202 -0.49 -4.07 9.13
CA ALA A 202 -1.80 -3.57 9.53
C ALA A 202 -2.75 -4.72 9.89
N ARG A 203 -2.84 -5.73 9.00
CA ARG A 203 -3.72 -6.87 9.23
C ARG A 203 -3.29 -7.71 10.43
N LEU A 204 -1.99 -7.87 10.65
CA LEU A 204 -1.44 -8.59 11.80
C LEU A 204 -1.87 -7.94 13.11
N TYR A 205 -1.63 -6.63 13.27
CA TYR A 205 -1.94 -5.91 14.51
C TYR A 205 -3.42 -5.67 14.72
N GLU A 206 -4.22 -5.48 13.66
CA GLU A 206 -5.68 -5.46 13.75
C GLU A 206 -6.21 -6.77 14.34
N ARG A 207 -5.67 -7.91 13.89
CA ARG A 207 -6.04 -9.22 14.43
C ARG A 207 -5.49 -9.42 15.84
N LEU A 208 -4.25 -9.07 16.14
CA LEU A 208 -3.73 -9.28 17.50
C LEU A 208 -4.43 -8.40 18.54
N GLY A 209 -4.76 -7.17 18.18
CA GLY A 209 -5.24 -6.15 19.10
C GLY A 209 -4.21 -5.82 20.20
N PRO A 210 -4.60 -5.04 21.22
CA PRO A 210 -3.68 -4.63 22.29
C PRO A 210 -3.10 -5.81 23.09
N ALA A 211 -3.96 -6.78 23.45
CA ALA A 211 -3.58 -7.95 24.25
C ALA A 211 -2.58 -8.86 23.52
N GLY A 212 -2.87 -9.21 22.26
CA GLY A 212 -1.96 -10.03 21.45
C GLY A 212 -0.64 -9.31 21.18
N THR A 213 -0.67 -7.98 21.01
CA THR A 213 0.55 -7.18 20.80
C THR A 213 1.43 -7.15 22.05
N ALA A 214 0.85 -6.99 23.25
CA ALA A 214 1.59 -7.05 24.51
C ALA A 214 2.25 -8.42 24.72
N ARG A 215 1.56 -9.51 24.39
CA ARG A 215 2.13 -10.86 24.45
C ARG A 215 3.22 -11.10 23.41
N LEU A 216 3.06 -10.57 22.20
CA LEU A 216 4.12 -10.61 21.19
C LEU A 216 5.37 -9.86 21.66
N LEU A 217 5.19 -8.73 22.33
CA LEU A 217 6.28 -7.98 22.93
C LEU A 217 6.97 -8.78 24.03
N ALA A 218 6.21 -9.42 24.92
CA ALA A 218 6.76 -10.29 25.96
C ALA A 218 7.57 -11.45 25.37
N ALA A 219 7.09 -12.07 24.29
CA ALA A 219 7.82 -13.14 23.59
C ALA A 219 9.11 -12.66 22.89
N GLY A 220 9.27 -11.35 22.69
CA GLY A 220 10.47 -10.72 22.16
C GLY A 220 11.41 -10.15 23.24
N GLU A 221 11.01 -10.17 24.51
CA GLU A 221 11.81 -9.62 25.61
C GLU A 221 13.19 -10.28 25.69
N GLY A 222 14.23 -9.48 25.95
CA GLY A 222 15.62 -9.93 25.97
C GLY A 222 16.27 -10.14 24.59
N ASP A 223 15.49 -10.11 23.50
CA ASP A 223 16.00 -10.19 22.13
C ASP A 223 15.85 -8.84 21.41
N ALA A 224 16.93 -8.06 21.41
CA ALA A 224 16.96 -6.74 20.79
C ALA A 224 16.59 -6.75 19.29
N ALA A 225 16.87 -7.85 18.57
CA ALA A 225 16.51 -7.97 17.16
C ALA A 225 14.99 -8.15 17.00
N ARG A 226 14.35 -8.97 17.85
CA ARG A 226 12.88 -9.10 17.85
C ARG A 226 12.18 -7.82 18.25
N LEU A 227 12.66 -7.15 19.30
CA LEU A 227 12.09 -5.86 19.73
C LEU A 227 12.20 -4.80 18.64
N ARG A 228 13.32 -4.77 17.90
CA ARG A 228 13.48 -3.89 16.74
C ARG A 228 12.45 -4.19 15.64
N VAL A 229 12.28 -5.46 15.29
CA VAL A 229 11.30 -5.89 14.29
C VAL A 229 9.87 -5.48 14.70
N ILE A 230 9.48 -5.73 15.96
CA ILE A 230 8.16 -5.33 16.48
C ILE A 230 7.95 -3.81 16.39
N ARG A 231 8.99 -3.03 16.70
CA ARG A 231 8.95 -1.56 16.63
C ARG A 231 8.73 -1.06 15.20
N GLU A 232 9.52 -1.57 14.27
CA GLU A 232 9.43 -1.23 12.84
C GLU A 232 8.03 -1.57 12.30
N SER A 233 7.52 -2.78 12.58
CA SER A 233 6.21 -3.21 12.12
C SER A 233 5.04 -2.48 12.80
N LEU A 234 5.17 -2.07 14.07
CA LEU A 234 4.17 -1.22 14.74
C LEU A 234 4.10 0.18 14.13
N GLY A 235 5.25 0.78 13.84
CA GLY A 235 5.32 2.07 13.15
C GLY A 235 4.62 2.00 11.80
N MET A 236 4.95 0.98 11.01
CA MET A 236 4.31 0.70 9.73
C MET A 236 2.79 0.56 9.86
N ALA A 237 2.32 -0.31 10.76
CA ALA A 237 0.91 -0.57 10.98
C ALA A 237 0.12 0.66 11.47
N SER A 238 0.75 1.58 12.19
CA SER A 238 0.08 2.77 12.74
C SER A 238 -0.45 3.75 11.69
N ASN A 239 -0.03 3.60 10.43
CA ASN A 239 -0.56 4.38 9.32
C ASN A 239 -1.97 3.92 8.90
N GLU A 240 -2.28 2.64 9.09
CA GLU A 240 -3.53 2.01 8.65
C GLU A 240 -4.43 1.59 9.82
N VAL A 241 -3.82 1.13 10.91
CA VAL A 241 -4.53 0.67 12.12
C VAL A 241 -4.76 1.85 13.05
N ARG A 242 -6.00 2.01 13.50
CA ARG A 242 -6.36 3.01 14.50
C ARG A 242 -5.82 2.62 15.88
N MET A 243 -4.59 3.03 16.17
CA MET A 243 -3.97 2.96 17.49
C MET A 243 -4.19 4.27 18.25
N ASP A 244 -5.44 4.50 18.68
CA ASP A 244 -5.80 5.69 19.45
C ASP A 244 -5.49 5.53 20.95
N VAL A 245 -5.81 6.56 21.75
CA VAL A 245 -5.53 6.59 23.20
C VAL A 245 -6.15 5.38 23.92
N ALA A 246 -7.34 4.94 23.51
CA ALA A 246 -7.99 3.79 24.14
C ALA A 246 -7.25 2.49 23.82
N TRP A 247 -6.85 2.31 22.56
CA TRP A 247 -6.05 1.15 22.14
C TRP A 247 -4.70 1.11 22.88
N LEU A 248 -4.00 2.24 22.96
CA LEU A 248 -2.68 2.33 23.59
C LEU A 248 -2.73 2.13 25.11
N ARG A 249 -3.77 2.64 25.78
CA ARG A 249 -4.01 2.36 27.22
C ARG A 249 -4.28 0.89 27.47
N ALA A 250 -5.10 0.27 26.63
CA ALA A 250 -5.33 -1.18 26.70
C ALA A 250 -4.01 -1.94 26.50
N PHE A 251 -3.19 -1.55 25.52
CA PHE A 251 -1.90 -2.19 25.27
C PHE A 251 -0.95 -2.08 26.48
N LEU A 252 -0.87 -0.92 27.13
CA LEU A 252 -0.04 -0.75 28.33
C LEU A 252 -0.55 -1.56 29.52
N ALA A 253 -1.87 -1.61 29.74
CA ALA A 253 -2.46 -2.44 30.79
C ALA A 253 -2.21 -3.94 30.57
N GLU A 254 -2.27 -4.38 29.31
CA GLU A 254 -1.94 -5.75 28.91
C GLU A 254 -0.44 -6.04 29.12
N ALA A 255 0.43 -5.11 28.74
CA ALA A 255 1.88 -5.22 28.93
C ALA A 255 2.25 -5.30 30.41
N GLU A 256 1.57 -4.53 31.26
CA GLU A 256 1.70 -4.61 32.72
C GLU A 256 1.31 -5.98 33.25
N ARG A 257 0.17 -6.52 32.80
CA ARG A 257 -0.28 -7.85 33.25
C ARG A 257 0.71 -8.96 32.88
N VAL A 258 1.38 -8.86 31.74
CA VAL A 258 2.39 -9.84 31.31
C VAL A 258 3.82 -9.47 31.72
N GLY A 259 3.99 -8.44 32.55
CA GLY A 259 5.27 -8.09 33.19
C GLY A 259 6.25 -7.28 32.32
N VAL A 260 5.85 -6.82 31.13
CA VAL A 260 6.75 -6.16 30.15
C VAL A 260 6.44 -4.67 29.94
N ARG A 261 5.77 -4.03 30.91
CA ARG A 261 5.42 -2.60 30.83
C ARG A 261 6.61 -1.68 30.54
N PRO A 262 7.81 -1.83 31.17
CA PRO A 262 8.95 -0.98 30.86
C PRO A 262 9.38 -1.10 29.39
N VAL A 263 9.40 -2.33 28.86
CA VAL A 263 9.71 -2.59 27.45
C VAL A 263 8.64 -1.99 26.54
N ALA A 264 7.36 -2.08 26.93
CA ALA A 264 6.26 -1.49 26.18
C ALA A 264 6.39 0.03 26.08
N VAL A 265 6.70 0.71 27.19
CA VAL A 265 6.95 2.16 27.20
C VAL A 265 8.12 2.50 26.29
N GLN A 266 9.24 1.77 26.40
CA GLN A 266 10.41 1.97 25.54
C GLN A 266 10.05 1.85 24.05
N VAL A 267 9.29 0.82 23.68
CA VAL A 267 8.80 0.65 22.31
C VAL A 267 7.91 1.83 21.92
N LEU A 268 6.90 2.19 22.73
CA LEU A 268 6.02 3.32 22.40
C LEU A 268 6.77 4.64 22.19
N THR A 269 7.84 4.89 22.93
CA THR A 269 8.64 6.11 22.78
C THR A 269 9.64 6.06 21.61
N GLY A 270 9.95 4.86 21.10
CA GLY A 270 10.98 4.65 20.08
C GLY A 270 10.47 4.30 18.69
N VAL A 271 9.16 4.16 18.51
CA VAL A 271 8.52 3.90 17.21
C VAL A 271 8.33 5.21 16.45
N ASP A 272 8.62 5.20 15.14
CA ASP A 272 8.21 6.24 14.21
C ASP A 272 6.71 6.09 13.89
N TRP A 273 5.88 6.74 14.69
CA TRP A 273 4.42 6.68 14.58
C TRP A 273 3.88 7.53 13.42
N SER A 274 2.72 7.14 12.89
CA SER A 274 1.89 8.06 12.12
C SER A 274 1.53 9.29 12.97
N ALA A 275 1.32 10.45 12.34
CA ALA A 275 1.03 11.70 13.05
C ALA A 275 -0.14 11.57 14.03
N ARG A 276 -1.19 10.81 13.64
CA ARG A 276 -2.36 10.55 14.48
C ARG A 276 -2.00 9.72 15.71
N THR A 277 -1.23 8.66 15.55
CA THR A 277 -0.82 7.81 16.67
C THR A 277 0.19 8.52 17.56
N GLN A 278 1.07 9.35 17.01
CA GLN A 278 1.98 10.20 17.77
C GLN A 278 1.22 11.17 18.69
N GLU A 279 0.15 11.80 18.20
CA GLU A 279 -0.73 12.64 19.02
C GLU A 279 -1.39 11.83 20.16
N ALA A 280 -1.82 10.60 19.87
CA ALA A 280 -2.41 9.71 20.87
C ALA A 280 -1.38 9.29 21.94
N VAL A 281 -0.14 8.98 21.54
CA VAL A 281 0.96 8.68 22.46
C VAL A 281 1.28 9.88 23.36
N GLY A 282 1.28 11.09 22.81
CA GLY A 282 1.47 12.33 23.60
C GLY A 282 0.40 12.59 24.66
N LYS A 283 -0.77 11.93 24.55
CA LYS A 283 -1.85 11.98 25.55
C LYS A 283 -1.75 10.87 26.60
N LEU A 284 -0.75 10.01 26.52
CA LEU A 284 -0.47 9.00 27.53
C LEU A 284 0.52 9.59 28.55
N ASP A 285 0.15 9.62 29.82
CA ASP A 285 1.06 9.94 30.92
C ASP A 285 2.05 8.77 31.14
N LEU A 286 3.00 8.61 30.22
CA LEU A 286 4.00 7.53 30.28
C LEU A 286 5.02 7.73 31.40
N ALA A 287 5.13 8.94 31.96
CA ALA A 287 6.12 9.31 32.97
C ALA A 287 5.75 8.87 34.41
N THR A 288 4.49 8.51 34.69
CA THR A 288 3.99 8.46 36.07
C THR A 288 4.10 7.08 36.75
N SER A 289 5.10 6.26 36.43
CA SER A 289 5.22 4.92 37.05
C SER A 289 6.60 4.52 37.53
N GLU A 290 7.54 5.46 37.60
CA GLU A 290 8.87 5.21 38.18
C GLU A 290 8.97 5.60 39.67
N GLN A 291 7.87 6.04 40.30
CA GLN A 291 7.86 6.44 41.71
C GLN A 291 6.67 5.84 42.48
N ASP A 292 6.85 4.63 42.98
CA ASP A 292 6.34 4.30 44.32
C ASP A 292 7.46 3.56 45.09
N PRO A 293 8.45 4.30 45.64
CA PRO A 293 9.44 3.69 46.51
C PRO A 293 8.74 3.28 47.80
N ALA A 294 8.53 1.97 47.92
CA ALA A 294 8.37 1.20 49.15
C ALA A 294 8.17 2.04 50.43
N ALA A 295 6.93 2.14 50.89
CA ALA A 295 6.63 2.59 52.24
C ALA A 295 7.50 1.78 53.24
N PRO A 296 8.22 2.45 54.15
CA PRO A 296 9.04 1.74 55.13
C PRO A 296 8.11 0.91 56.01
N ARG A 297 8.36 -0.42 56.02
CA ARG A 297 7.78 -1.32 57.02
C ARG A 297 8.18 -0.80 58.39
N ARG A 298 7.19 -0.30 59.14
CA ARG A 298 7.32 -0.11 60.58
C ARG A 298 7.22 -1.50 61.21
N ASP A 299 8.35 -2.02 61.64
CA ASP A 299 8.38 -3.12 62.60
C ASP A 299 8.03 -2.58 64.00
N PRO A 300 7.13 -3.24 64.76
CA PRO A 300 6.92 -2.97 66.19
C PRO A 300 8.00 -3.60 67.07
#